data_AF-W5NSP9-F1
#
_entry.id   AF-W5NSP9-F1
#
_cell.length_a   1.000
_cell.length_b   1.000
_cell.length_c   1.000
_cell.angle_alpha   90.00
_cell.angle_beta   90.00
_cell.angle_gamma   90.00
#
_symmetry.space_group_name_H-M   'P 1'
#
loop_
_entity.id
_entity.type
_entity.pdbx_description
1 polymer ?
#
loop_
_entity_poly.entity_id
_entity_poly.type
_entity_poly.pdbx_seq_one_letter_code
_entity_poly.pdbx_strand_id
1 'polypeptide(L)'
;GCRQWQAVSRDEFLWREQFYRYFQVARDVPRHPAATSWFEEFRRLYDAVPCVEVQTLREHTDQVLHLSFSHSGYQFASCSKDCTVKV
;
A
#
# COMPACT_ATOMS: atom_id res chain seq x y z
N GLY A 1 -1.12 -9.36 -30.62
CA GLY A 1 -1.17 -8.44 -29.46
C GLY A 1 0.21 -8.28 -28.87
N CYS A 2 0.38 -7.41 -27.87
CA CYS A 2 1.65 -7.00 -27.23
C CYS A 2 2.49 -5.93 -27.95
N ARG A 3 1.92 -4.73 -28.15
CA ARG A 3 2.74 -3.50 -28.23
C ARG A 3 2.41 -2.48 -27.13
N GLN A 4 1.18 -2.50 -26.60
CA GLN A 4 0.77 -1.63 -25.49
C GLN A 4 1.46 -1.98 -24.16
N TRP A 5 1.62 -3.27 -23.83
CA TRP A 5 2.34 -3.71 -22.63
C TRP A 5 3.83 -3.35 -22.65
N GLN A 6 4.43 -3.26 -23.84
CA GLN A 6 5.85 -2.89 -24.00
C GLN A 6 6.08 -1.36 -23.97
N ALA A 7 5.01 -0.57 -24.17
CA ALA A 7 5.06 0.88 -24.09
C ALA A 7 4.99 1.36 -22.63
N VAL A 8 4.13 0.74 -21.81
CA VAL A 8 4.00 1.09 -20.38
C VAL A 8 5.24 0.67 -19.56
N SER A 9 5.94 -0.41 -19.96
CA SER A 9 7.17 -0.85 -19.29
C SER A 9 8.41 -0.03 -19.65
N ARG A 10 8.35 0.82 -20.69
CA ARG A 10 9.46 1.68 -21.12
C ARG A 10 9.39 3.11 -20.60
N ASP A 11 8.28 3.47 -19.96
CA ASP A 11 8.14 4.82 -19.42
C ASP A 11 8.74 4.91 -18.02
N GLU A 12 10.08 4.94 -17.97
CA GLU A 12 10.84 5.12 -16.73
C GLU A 12 10.43 6.39 -15.98
N PHE A 13 10.00 7.43 -16.70
CA PHE A 13 9.58 8.70 -16.11
C PHE A 13 8.23 8.55 -15.40
N LEU A 14 7.25 7.90 -16.04
CA LEU A 14 5.96 7.61 -15.41
C LEU A 14 6.13 6.75 -14.15
N TRP A 15 6.93 5.67 -14.22
CA TRP A 15 7.15 4.82 -13.05
C TRP A 15 7.90 5.54 -11.94
N ARG A 16 8.84 6.43 -12.27
CA ARG A 16 9.50 7.28 -11.29
C ARG A 16 8.53 8.25 -10.59
N GLU A 17 7.72 8.98 -11.35
CA GLU A 17 6.73 9.89 -10.77
C GLU A 17 5.67 9.13 -9.95
N GLN A 18 5.23 7.98 -10.45
CA GLN A 18 4.31 7.11 -9.74
C GLN A 18 4.92 6.56 -8.45
N PHE A 19 6.20 6.20 -8.45
CA PHE A 19 6.93 5.75 -7.26
C PHE A 19 6.94 6.81 -6.17
N TYR A 20 7.37 8.04 -6.49
CA TYR A 20 7.40 9.13 -5.51
C TYR A 20 6.00 9.48 -5.00
N ARG A 21 4.99 9.47 -5.87
CA ARG A 21 3.60 9.76 -5.49
C ARG A 21 3.00 8.66 -4.62
N TYR A 22 3.24 7.40 -4.96
CA TYR A 22 2.63 6.25 -4.29
C TYR A 22 3.25 6.01 -2.92
N PHE A 23 4.58 5.97 -2.84
CA PHE A 23 5.31 5.74 -1.59
C PHE A 23 5.52 7.01 -0.76
N GLN A 24 5.13 8.18 -1.27
CA GLN A 24 5.29 9.48 -0.61
C GLN A 24 6.73 9.77 -0.16
N VAL A 25 7.71 9.28 -0.93
CA VAL A 25 9.14 9.48 -0.67
C VAL A 25 9.65 10.72 -1.40
N ALA A 26 10.68 11.36 -0.84
CA ALA A 26 11.25 12.58 -1.39
C ALA A 26 11.97 12.31 -2.73
N ARG A 27 11.96 13.29 -3.64
CA ARG A 27 12.47 13.15 -5.03
C ARG A 27 13.99 12.99 -5.12
N ASP A 28 14.71 13.28 -4.04
CA ASP A 28 16.15 13.08 -3.88
C ASP A 28 16.52 11.63 -3.56
N VAL A 29 15.55 10.81 -3.16
CA VAL A 29 15.76 9.37 -2.92
C VAL A 29 16.08 8.68 -4.26
N PRO A 30 17.29 8.11 -4.41
CA PRO A 30 17.66 7.43 -5.63
C PRO A 30 17.00 6.05 -5.72
N ARG A 31 16.86 5.56 -6.95
CA ARG A 31 16.43 4.19 -7.24
C ARG A 31 17.44 3.19 -6.67
N HIS A 32 16.97 2.07 -6.14
CA HIS A 32 17.83 1.02 -5.62
C HIS A 32 18.81 0.50 -6.69
N PRO A 33 20.11 0.34 -6.38
CA PRO A 33 21.13 0.00 -7.39
C PRO A 33 20.96 -1.40 -8.00
N ALA A 34 20.30 -2.32 -7.28
CA ALA A 34 20.01 -3.67 -7.79
C ALA A 34 18.78 -3.76 -8.70
N ALA A 35 17.95 -2.71 -8.78
CA ALA A 35 16.82 -2.70 -9.71
C ALA A 35 17.32 -2.37 -11.12
N THR A 36 16.68 -2.89 -12.17
CA THR A 36 17.03 -2.59 -13.57
C THR A 36 16.23 -1.41 -14.13
N SER A 37 15.00 -1.18 -13.64
CA SER A 37 14.16 -0.02 -13.97
C SER A 37 13.42 0.56 -12.75
N TRP A 38 12.77 1.72 -12.88
CA TRP A 38 11.85 2.26 -11.86
C TRP A 38 10.63 1.36 -11.63
N PHE A 39 10.17 0.65 -12.67
CA PHE A 39 9.10 -0.34 -12.54
C PHE A 39 9.52 -1.52 -11.66
N GLU A 40 10.74 -2.03 -11.84
CA GLU A 40 11.25 -3.12 -10.98
C GLU A 40 11.41 -2.68 -9.53
N GLU A 41 11.86 -1.46 -9.29
CA GLU A 41 11.94 -0.92 -7.93
C GLU A 41 10.55 -0.70 -7.32
N PHE A 42 9.62 -0.14 -8.09
CA PHE A 42 8.22 -0.01 -7.69
C PHE A 42 7.63 -1.37 -7.32
N ARG A 43 7.81 -2.37 -8.18
CA ARG A 43 7.33 -3.73 -7.96
C ARG A 43 8.00 -4.38 -6.76
N ARG A 44 9.32 -4.21 -6.59
CA ARG A 44 10.06 -4.71 -5.43
C ARG A 44 9.44 -4.17 -4.14
N LEU A 45 9.21 -2.87 -4.05
CA LEU A 45 8.61 -2.28 -2.86
C LEU A 45 7.13 -2.64 -2.71
N TYR A 46 6.37 -2.69 -3.81
CA TYR A 46 4.95 -3.03 -3.80
C TYR A 46 4.70 -4.47 -3.36
N ASP A 47 5.43 -5.43 -3.95
CA ASP A 47 5.34 -6.85 -3.64
C ASP A 47 6.00 -7.15 -2.27
N ALA A 48 6.99 -6.35 -1.84
CA ALA A 48 7.62 -6.48 -0.54
C ALA A 48 6.95 -5.66 0.56
N VAL A 49 5.85 -4.93 0.31
CA VAL A 49 5.04 -4.40 1.41
C VAL A 49 4.52 -5.63 2.13
N PRO A 50 5.00 -5.92 3.35
CA PRO A 50 4.43 -7.01 4.07
C PRO A 50 3.02 -6.53 4.42
N CYS A 51 2.00 -7.14 3.80
CA CYS A 51 0.67 -7.19 4.39
C CYS A 51 0.81 -8.06 5.65
N VAL A 52 1.48 -7.52 6.67
CA VAL A 52 1.45 -8.10 8.00
C VAL A 52 0.03 -7.81 8.45
N GLU A 53 -0.76 -8.86 8.58
CA GLU A 53 -1.99 -8.79 9.35
C GLU A 53 -1.57 -8.49 10.80
N VAL A 54 -1.48 -7.20 11.14
CA VAL A 54 -1.00 -6.74 12.45
C VAL A 54 -1.97 -7.19 13.54
N GLN A 55 -3.26 -7.30 13.21
CA GLN A 55 -4.31 -7.64 14.15
C GLN A 55 -5.53 -8.21 13.44
N THR A 56 -5.92 -9.44 13.78
CA THR A 56 -7.23 -10.01 13.43
C THR A 56 -8.20 -9.76 14.58
N LEU A 57 -9.15 -8.83 14.43
CA LEU A 57 -10.28 -8.72 15.36
C LEU A 57 -11.33 -9.77 14.99
N ARG A 58 -11.18 -11.00 15.51
CA ARG A 58 -12.05 -12.16 15.20
C ARG A 58 -13.43 -12.12 15.84
N GLU A 59 -13.74 -11.08 16.60
CA GLU A 59 -14.87 -11.14 17.51
C GLU A 59 -16.08 -10.31 17.08
N HIS A 60 -16.05 -9.65 15.93
CA HIS A 60 -17.29 -9.11 15.34
C HIS A 60 -18.05 -10.28 14.71
N THR A 61 -19.26 -10.52 15.17
CA THR A 61 -20.10 -11.62 14.69
C THR A 61 -21.06 -11.19 13.58
N ASP A 62 -21.08 -9.89 13.29
CA ASP A 62 -21.85 -9.26 12.22
C ASP A 62 -21.01 -8.19 11.48
N GLN A 63 -21.59 -7.54 10.47
CA GLN A 63 -20.91 -6.53 9.66
C GLN A 63 -20.37 -5.38 10.51
N VAL A 64 -19.08 -5.09 10.32
CA VAL A 64 -18.45 -3.84 10.79
C VAL A 64 -19.00 -2.70 9.94
N LEU A 65 -19.62 -1.71 10.60
CA LEU A 65 -20.26 -0.57 9.95
C LEU A 65 -19.29 0.61 9.83
N HIS A 66 -18.39 0.78 10.80
CA HIS A 66 -17.47 1.91 10.86
C HIS A 66 -16.10 1.52 11.45
N LEU A 67 -15.06 2.18 10.93
CA LEU A 67 -13.67 2.10 11.41
C LEU A 67 -13.14 3.53 11.64
N SER A 68 -12.41 3.73 12.72
CA SER A 68 -11.76 5.01 13.05
C SER A 68 -10.33 4.78 13.54
N PHE A 69 -9.39 5.58 13.08
CA PHE A 69 -7.98 5.46 13.43
C PHE A 69 -7.57 6.54 14.43
N SER A 70 -6.73 6.18 15.39
CA SER A 70 -6.03 7.15 16.23
C SER A 70 -5.06 7.99 15.40
N HIS A 71 -4.80 9.22 15.83
CA HIS A 71 -3.88 10.12 15.13
C HIS A 71 -2.45 9.60 15.04
N SER A 72 -2.05 8.72 15.97
CA SER A 72 -0.73 8.08 16.00
C SER A 72 -0.65 6.80 15.15
N GLY A 73 -1.77 6.29 14.63
CA GLY A 73 -1.82 5.10 13.78
C GLY A 73 -1.62 3.76 14.51
N TYR A 74 -1.37 3.77 15.82
CA TYR A 74 -1.12 2.56 16.61
C TYR A 74 -2.40 1.84 17.07
N GLN A 75 -3.53 2.53 17.07
CA GLN A 75 -4.82 2.01 17.53
C GLN A 75 -5.92 2.38 16.53
N PHE A 76 -6.93 1.52 16.42
CA PHE A 76 -8.12 1.79 15.64
C PHE A 76 -9.36 1.21 16.34
N ALA A 77 -10.46 1.95 16.31
CA ALA A 77 -11.74 1.48 16.81
C ALA A 77 -12.60 0.95 15.66
N SER A 78 -13.33 -0.12 15.92
CA SER A 78 -14.29 -0.76 15.01
C SER A 78 -15.66 -0.86 15.69
N CYS A 79 -16.71 -0.50 14.96
CA CYS A 79 -18.10 -0.57 15.44
C CYS A 79 -18.89 -1.52 14.53
N SER A 80 -19.53 -2.52 15.12
CA SER A 80 -20.28 -3.56 14.42
C SER A 80 -21.76 -3.48 14.73
N LYS A 81 -22.56 -4.06 13.83
CA LYS A 81 -24.01 -4.20 14.00
C LYS A 81 -24.38 -5.16 15.14
N ASP A 82 -23.44 -5.96 15.64
CA ASP A 82 -23.59 -6.83 16.82
C ASP A 82 -23.65 -6.06 18.16
N CYS A 83 -23.78 -4.73 18.12
CA CYS A 83 -23.80 -3.82 19.27
C CYS A 83 -22.49 -3.79 20.07
N THR A 84 -21.36 -4.22 19.49
CA THR A 84 -20.05 -4.14 20.13
C THR A 84 -19.13 -3.09 19.48
N VAL A 85 -18.33 -2.44 20.31
CA VAL A 85 -17.24 -1.53 19.92
C VAL A 85 -15.93 -2.15 20.38
N LYS A 86 -14.93 -2.24 19.49
CA LYS A 86 -13.60 -2.83 19.79
C LYS A 86 -12.49 -1.88 19.37
N VAL A 87 -11.40 -1.82 20.15
CA VAL A 87 -10.26 -0.90 20.00
C VAL A 87 -8.95 -1.68 19.91
#